data_AF-A0A815P3I2-F1
#
_entry.id   AF-A0A815P3I2-F1
#
_cell.length_a   1.000
_cell.length_b   1.000
_cell.length_c   1.000
_cell.angle_alpha   90.00
_cell.angle_beta   90.00
_cell.angle_gamma   90.00
#
_symmetry.space_group_name_H-M   'P 1'
#
loop_
_entity.id
_entity.type
_entity.pdbx_description
1 polymer ?
#
loop_
_entity_poly.entity_id
_entity_poly.type
_entity_poly.pdbx_seq_one_letter_code
_entity_poly.pdbx_strand_id
1 'polypeptide(L)'
;MLRERTDKPVVGIMQSSPIHATLLRNRFENVTTNKEWELLLNRSIHNMALDHRCGGIKAINISPVSLELAGQDVINVAMSEAASEFVKNNGCDVVILGCAGMSGLKKKMQQTFLTMGLKASIIDPVIAEYEVLSGLVTAQKT
;
A
#
# COMPACT_ATOMS: atom_id res chain seq x y z
N MET A 1 4.98 -23.32 2.86
CA MET A 1 4.32 -22.01 3.09
C MET A 1 2.87 -22.23 3.53
N LEU A 2 2.19 -21.25 4.16
CA LEU A 2 0.80 -21.40 4.69
C LEU A 2 -0.17 -22.05 3.67
N ARG A 3 -0.11 -21.62 2.40
CA ARG A 3 -0.94 -22.13 1.30
C ARG A 3 -0.81 -23.65 1.04
N GLU A 4 0.33 -24.25 1.34
CA GLU A 4 0.55 -25.71 1.15
C GLU A 4 0.02 -26.53 2.33
N ARG A 5 -0.39 -25.87 3.42
CA ARG A 5 -0.77 -26.51 4.69
C ARG A 5 -2.24 -26.30 5.05
N THR A 6 -3.02 -25.72 4.15
CA THR A 6 -4.45 -25.50 4.36
C THR A 6 -5.20 -25.43 3.04
N ASP A 7 -6.44 -25.92 3.04
CA ASP A 7 -7.37 -25.77 1.92
C ASP A 7 -8.08 -24.39 1.94
N LYS A 8 -7.86 -23.60 3.00
CA LYS A 8 -8.39 -22.25 3.12
C LYS A 8 -7.62 -21.28 2.21
N PRO A 9 -8.26 -20.21 1.71
CA PRO A 9 -7.61 -19.25 0.85
C PRO A 9 -6.55 -18.48 1.64
N VAL A 10 -5.36 -18.33 1.06
CA VAL A 10 -4.25 -17.56 1.63
C VAL A 10 -3.89 -16.44 0.67
N VAL A 11 -4.03 -15.21 1.13
CA VAL A 11 -3.65 -13.99 0.43
C VAL A 11 -2.92 -13.08 1.43
N GLY A 12 -1.93 -12.33 0.97
CA GLY A 12 -1.22 -11.36 1.80
C GLY A 12 -1.40 -9.94 1.31
N ILE A 13 -1.20 -8.98 2.22
CA ILE A 13 -1.25 -7.54 1.91
C ILE A 13 -0.45 -7.11 0.66
N MET A 14 0.72 -7.72 0.41
CA MET A 14 1.57 -7.36 -0.73
C MET A 14 0.97 -7.82 -2.07
N GLN A 15 0.12 -8.85 -2.05
CA GLN A 15 -0.56 -9.34 -3.25
C GLN A 15 -1.84 -8.57 -3.51
N SER A 16 -2.65 -8.34 -2.47
CA SER A 16 -3.95 -7.69 -2.58
C SER A 16 -3.84 -6.21 -2.98
N SER A 17 -2.91 -5.48 -2.39
CA SER A 17 -2.86 -4.02 -2.54
C SER A 17 -2.53 -3.56 -3.96
N PRO A 18 -1.50 -4.10 -4.65
CA PRO A 18 -1.23 -3.75 -6.05
C PRO A 18 -2.37 -4.16 -6.99
N ILE A 19 -3.02 -5.31 -6.74
CA ILE A 19 -4.18 -5.75 -7.54
C ILE A 19 -5.34 -4.76 -7.37
N HIS A 20 -5.65 -4.34 -6.15
CA HIS A 20 -6.66 -3.30 -5.94
C HIS A 20 -6.30 -1.98 -6.63
N ALA A 21 -5.04 -1.58 -6.57
CA ALA A 21 -4.57 -0.37 -7.20
C ALA A 21 -4.76 -0.41 -8.72
N THR A 22 -4.45 -1.55 -9.35
CA THR A 22 -4.55 -1.73 -10.81
C THR A 22 -5.98 -1.83 -11.32
N LEU A 23 -6.92 -2.25 -10.46
CA LEU A 23 -8.35 -2.22 -10.73
C LEU A 23 -8.94 -0.81 -10.60
N LEU A 24 -8.42 0.01 -9.68
CA LEU A 24 -8.86 1.39 -9.52
C LEU A 24 -8.29 2.29 -10.62
N ARG A 25 -7.01 2.19 -10.93
CA ARG A 25 -6.31 3.04 -11.91
C ARG A 25 -5.18 2.29 -12.60
N ASN A 26 -4.65 2.86 -13.68
CA ASN A 26 -3.61 2.18 -14.46
C ASN A 26 -2.26 2.11 -13.74
N ARG A 27 -1.92 3.13 -12.93
CA ARG A 27 -0.62 3.26 -12.25
C ARG A 27 -0.79 3.52 -10.75
N PHE A 28 0.19 3.04 -9.98
CA PHE A 28 0.22 3.18 -8.54
C PHE A 28 1.65 3.37 -8.03
N GLU A 29 1.79 3.87 -6.81
CA GLU A 29 3.06 4.00 -6.11
C GLU A 29 2.95 3.44 -4.69
N ASN A 30 4.08 3.02 -4.13
CA ASN A 30 4.15 2.54 -2.76
C ASN A 30 4.94 3.51 -1.89
N VAL A 31 4.43 3.78 -0.69
CA VAL A 31 5.18 4.47 0.36
C VAL A 31 5.34 3.53 1.54
N THR A 32 6.57 3.40 2.06
CA THR A 32 6.92 2.43 3.08
C THR A 32 7.78 3.05 4.19
N THR A 33 8.18 2.23 5.15
CA THR A 33 8.77 2.66 6.42
C THR A 33 10.29 2.85 6.29
N ASN A 34 11.06 1.78 6.07
CA ASN A 34 12.51 1.80 5.93
C ASN A 34 12.97 1.53 4.48
N LYS A 35 14.21 1.87 4.13
CA LYS A 35 14.76 1.68 2.77
C LYS A 35 14.87 0.22 2.35
N GLU A 36 15.10 -0.68 3.30
CA GLU A 36 15.23 -2.11 3.01
C GLU A 36 13.95 -2.66 2.36
N TRP A 37 12.79 -2.13 2.77
CA TRP A 37 11.50 -2.47 2.16
C TRP A 37 11.37 -2.01 0.71
N GLU A 38 12.06 -0.95 0.26
CA GLU A 38 11.97 -0.51 -1.14
C GLU A 38 12.40 -1.63 -2.10
N LEU A 39 13.53 -2.28 -1.82
CA LEU A 39 14.05 -3.39 -2.64
C LEU A 39 13.16 -4.63 -2.55
N LEU A 40 12.64 -4.94 -1.36
CA LEU A 40 11.77 -6.10 -1.15
C LEU A 40 10.41 -5.93 -1.85
N LEU A 41 9.82 -4.74 -1.74
CA LEU A 41 8.56 -4.42 -2.39
C LEU A 41 8.75 -4.37 -3.91
N ASN A 42 9.83 -3.79 -4.43
CA ASN A 42 10.12 -3.78 -5.86
C ASN A 42 10.23 -5.20 -6.41
N ARG A 43 10.99 -6.09 -5.75
CA ARG A 43 11.06 -7.51 -6.15
C ARG A 43 9.70 -8.20 -6.11
N SER A 44 8.88 -7.88 -5.11
CA SER A 44 7.54 -8.46 -4.99
C SER A 44 6.60 -8.00 -6.11
N ILE A 45 6.64 -6.71 -6.48
CA ILE A 45 5.90 -6.16 -7.63
C ILE A 45 6.39 -6.81 -8.93
N HIS A 46 7.70 -7.01 -9.06
CA HIS A 46 8.29 -7.68 -10.22
C HIS A 46 7.80 -9.11 -10.39
N ASN A 47 7.80 -9.88 -9.30
CA ASN A 47 7.28 -11.24 -9.30
C ASN A 47 5.78 -11.31 -9.61
N MET A 48 5.05 -10.20 -9.46
CA MET A 48 3.64 -10.07 -9.85
C MET A 48 3.45 -9.56 -11.29
N ALA A 49 4.54 -9.31 -12.03
CA ALA A 49 4.53 -8.69 -13.36
C ALA A 49 3.83 -7.32 -13.42
N LEU A 50 3.91 -6.55 -12.33
CA LEU A 50 3.27 -5.23 -12.20
C LEU A 50 4.25 -4.06 -12.29
N ASP A 51 5.52 -4.28 -12.64
CA ASP A 51 6.56 -3.22 -12.68
C ASP A 51 6.15 -2.05 -13.55
N HIS A 52 5.59 -2.34 -14.72
CA HIS A 52 5.14 -1.33 -15.69
C HIS A 52 4.01 -0.43 -15.17
N ARG A 53 3.35 -0.82 -14.06
CA ARG A 53 2.30 -0.05 -13.39
C ARG A 53 2.77 0.62 -12.10
N CYS A 54 3.91 0.20 -11.56
CA CYS A 54 4.49 0.80 -10.37
C CYS A 54 5.32 2.04 -10.75
N GLY A 55 4.88 3.22 -10.35
CA GLY A 55 5.62 4.48 -10.56
C GLY A 55 6.88 4.61 -9.69
N GLY A 56 6.97 3.81 -8.62
CA GLY A 56 8.07 3.85 -7.69
C GLY A 56 7.68 3.41 -6.28
N ILE A 57 8.70 3.21 -5.47
CA ILE A 57 8.57 2.87 -4.04
C ILE A 57 9.46 3.82 -3.26
N LYS A 58 8.93 4.43 -2.20
CA LYS A 58 9.67 5.39 -1.38
C LYS A 58 9.49 5.14 0.10
N ALA A 59 10.59 5.05 0.82
CA ALA A 59 10.61 4.94 2.27
C ALA A 59 10.66 6.33 2.92
N ILE A 60 9.99 6.47 4.07
CA ILE A 60 10.09 7.66 4.94
C ILE A 60 11.26 7.58 5.93
N ASN A 61 12.03 6.49 5.91
CA ASN A 61 13.17 6.20 6.81
C ASN A 61 12.81 6.20 8.30
N ILE A 62 11.58 5.79 8.63
CA ILE A 62 11.15 5.57 10.01
C ILE A 62 11.06 4.06 10.26
N SER A 63 11.69 3.55 11.32
CA SER A 63 11.62 2.12 11.65
C SER A 63 10.21 1.74 12.11
N PRO A 64 9.71 0.52 11.84
CA PRO A 64 8.38 0.08 12.30
C PRO A 64 8.16 0.23 13.82
N VAL A 65 9.20 -0.03 14.63
CA VAL A 65 9.14 0.17 16.09
C VAL A 65 8.96 1.65 16.43
N SER A 66 9.63 2.53 15.68
CA SER A 66 9.47 3.98 15.82
C SER A 66 8.10 4.46 15.35
N LEU A 67 7.42 3.75 14.44
CA LEU A 67 6.04 4.06 14.06
C LEU A 67 5.07 3.83 15.22
N GLU A 68 5.22 2.75 15.99
CA GLU A 68 4.35 2.49 17.14
C GLU A 68 4.52 3.55 18.24
N LEU A 69 5.75 4.07 18.40
CA LEU A 69 6.07 5.11 19.37
C LEU A 69 5.74 6.53 18.85
N ALA A 70 5.69 6.72 17.54
CA ALA A 70 5.34 8.00 16.92
C ALA A 70 3.82 8.18 16.89
N GLY A 71 3.36 9.41 17.16
CA GLY A 71 1.95 9.73 16.97
C GLY A 71 1.53 9.60 15.51
N GLN A 72 0.28 9.18 15.27
CA GLN A 72 -0.27 9.05 13.91
C GLN A 72 -0.16 10.33 13.07
N ASP A 73 -0.15 11.52 13.69
CA ASP A 73 0.11 12.79 13.01
C ASP A 73 1.49 12.86 12.35
N VAL A 74 2.54 12.47 13.07
CA VAL A 74 3.92 12.51 12.59
C VAL A 74 4.08 11.58 11.39
N ILE A 75 3.54 10.36 11.50
CA ILE A 75 3.57 9.39 10.42
C ILE A 75 2.78 9.91 9.21
N ASN A 76 1.58 10.46 9.45
CA ASN A 76 0.75 10.99 8.39
C ASN A 76 1.45 12.11 7.60
N VAL A 77 2.14 13.03 8.28
CA VAL A 77 2.91 14.09 7.63
C VAL A 77 4.02 13.50 6.77
N ALA A 78 4.89 12.66 7.34
CA ALA A 78 6.01 12.06 6.60
C ALA A 78 5.56 11.24 5.38
N MET A 79 4.51 10.42 5.55
CA MET A 79 3.93 9.61 4.48
C MET A 79 3.27 10.47 3.40
N SER A 80 2.54 11.52 3.80
CA SER A 80 1.88 12.45 2.87
C SER A 80 2.91 13.21 2.05
N GLU A 81 3.99 13.68 2.65
CA GLU A 81 5.07 14.36 1.96
C GLU A 81 5.73 13.45 0.94
N ALA A 82 6.14 12.25 1.35
CA ALA A 82 6.77 11.27 0.47
C ALA A 82 5.88 10.89 -0.72
N ALA A 83 4.59 10.65 -0.47
CA ALA A 83 3.65 10.30 -1.51
C ALA A 83 3.26 11.50 -2.40
N SER A 84 3.29 12.73 -1.88
CA SER A 84 2.93 13.92 -2.66
C SER A 84 3.92 14.21 -3.79
N GLU A 85 5.21 13.95 -3.57
CA GLU A 85 6.25 14.08 -4.60
C GLU A 85 5.95 13.18 -5.80
N PHE A 86 5.51 11.98 -5.48
CA PHE A 86 5.13 10.90 -6.37
C PHE A 86 3.91 11.27 -7.22
N VAL A 87 2.84 11.72 -6.58
CA VAL A 87 1.64 12.22 -7.27
C VAL A 87 1.95 13.40 -8.19
N LYS A 88 2.78 14.36 -7.74
CA LYS A 88 3.11 15.58 -8.51
C LYS A 88 4.03 15.30 -9.70
N ASN A 89 5.07 14.50 -9.50
CA ASN A 89 6.12 14.32 -10.51
C ASN A 89 5.78 13.21 -11.49
N ASN A 90 5.10 12.16 -11.02
CA ASN A 90 4.86 10.96 -11.81
C ASN A 90 3.42 10.85 -12.28
N GLY A 91 2.53 11.80 -11.94
CA GLY A 91 1.11 11.76 -12.33
C GLY A 91 0.41 10.49 -11.83
N CYS A 92 0.76 10.05 -10.63
CA CYS A 92 0.20 8.84 -10.04
C CYS A 92 -1.13 9.15 -9.35
N ASP A 93 -2.14 8.30 -9.61
CA ASP A 93 -3.50 8.50 -9.09
C ASP A 93 -3.83 7.59 -7.89
N VAL A 94 -2.91 6.70 -7.51
CA VAL A 94 -3.11 5.74 -6.41
C VAL A 94 -1.82 5.54 -5.62
N VAL A 95 -1.91 5.69 -4.30
CA VAL A 95 -0.81 5.47 -3.37
C VAL A 95 -1.17 4.33 -2.43
N ILE A 96 -0.31 3.32 -2.35
CA ILE A 96 -0.44 2.18 -1.45
C ILE A 96 0.43 2.42 -0.21
N LEU A 97 -0.14 2.18 0.97
CA LEU A 97 0.64 2.13 2.21
C LEU A 97 1.36 0.78 2.28
N GLY A 98 2.69 0.79 2.39
CA GLY A 98 3.55 -0.39 2.30
C GLY A 98 3.83 -1.14 3.60
N CYS A 99 3.14 -0.83 4.70
CA CYS A 99 3.32 -1.48 6.00
C CYS A 99 1.99 -1.63 6.73
N ALA A 100 1.76 -2.80 7.33
CA ALA A 100 0.54 -3.08 8.09
C ALA A 100 0.38 -2.14 9.31
N GLY A 101 1.47 -1.69 9.93
CA GLY A 101 1.44 -0.73 11.03
C GLY A 101 0.90 0.66 10.64
N MET A 102 0.66 0.90 9.35
CA MET A 102 0.07 2.14 8.82
C MET A 102 -1.43 2.01 8.57
N SER A 103 -2.02 0.84 8.85
CA SER A 103 -3.45 0.61 8.73
C SER A 103 -4.24 1.65 9.55
N GLY A 104 -5.29 2.21 8.96
CA GLY A 104 -6.09 3.28 9.54
C GLY A 104 -5.63 4.71 9.18
N LEU A 105 -4.41 4.89 8.64
CA LEU A 105 -3.96 6.22 8.19
C LEU A 105 -4.64 6.70 6.91
N LYS A 106 -5.28 5.80 6.14
CA LYS A 106 -5.95 6.11 4.87
C LYS A 106 -6.79 7.38 4.93
N LYS A 107 -7.71 7.49 5.91
CA LYS A 107 -8.64 8.64 6.00
C LYS A 107 -7.88 9.95 6.24
N LYS A 108 -6.90 9.93 7.13
CA LYS A 108 -6.11 11.10 7.50
C LYS A 108 -5.23 11.57 6.34
N MET A 109 -4.56 10.64 5.69
CA MET A 109 -3.71 10.92 4.53
C MET A 109 -4.53 11.41 3.34
N GLN A 110 -5.72 10.85 3.12
CA GLN A 110 -6.65 11.34 2.11
C GLN A 110 -7.07 12.79 2.38
N GLN A 111 -7.34 13.16 3.63
CA GLN A 111 -7.67 14.53 4.00
C GLN A 111 -6.49 15.48 3.76
N THR A 112 -5.27 15.06 4.12
CA THR A 112 -4.05 15.83 3.82
C THR A 112 -3.87 16.02 2.32
N PHE A 113 -4.09 14.98 1.51
CA PHE A 113 -4.02 15.09 0.05
C PHE A 113 -5.03 16.09 -0.51
N LEU A 114 -6.27 16.09 -0.02
CA LEU A 114 -7.28 17.06 -0.41
C LEU A 114 -6.86 18.50 -0.06
N THR A 115 -6.27 18.73 1.11
CA THR A 115 -5.75 20.06 1.49
C THR A 115 -4.56 20.50 0.62
N MET A 116 -3.79 19.56 0.08
CA MET A 116 -2.69 19.82 -0.86
C MET A 116 -3.14 19.94 -2.32
N GLY A 117 -4.45 19.80 -2.60
CA GLY A 117 -4.99 19.81 -3.96
C GLY A 117 -4.70 18.53 -4.77
N LEU A 118 -4.29 17.45 -4.11
CA LEU A 118 -3.97 16.17 -4.72
C LEU A 118 -5.21 15.28 -4.79
N LYS A 119 -5.40 14.60 -5.92
CA LYS A 119 -6.58 13.75 -6.20
C LYS A 119 -6.29 12.24 -6.13
N ALA A 120 -5.10 11.85 -5.71
CA ALA A 120 -4.73 10.45 -5.62
C ALA A 120 -5.51 9.72 -4.51
N SER A 121 -5.86 8.46 -4.77
CA SER A 121 -6.54 7.58 -3.82
C SER A 121 -5.53 6.86 -2.94
N ILE A 122 -5.82 6.77 -1.64
CA ILE A 122 -4.98 6.01 -0.70
C ILE A 122 -5.54 4.59 -0.50
N ILE A 123 -4.70 3.57 -0.67
CA ILE A 123 -5.02 2.17 -0.39
C ILE A 123 -4.42 1.77 0.96
N ASP A 124 -5.30 1.31 1.84
CA ASP A 124 -4.93 0.62 3.06
C ASP A 124 -4.73 -0.87 2.74
N PRO A 125 -3.52 -1.41 2.92
CA PRO A 125 -3.17 -2.75 2.48
C PRO A 125 -3.88 -3.84 3.28
N VAL A 126 -4.20 -3.59 4.55
CA VAL A 126 -4.88 -4.55 5.43
C VAL A 126 -6.35 -4.69 5.04
N ILE A 127 -7.00 -3.56 4.76
CA ILE A 127 -8.39 -3.55 4.27
C ILE A 127 -8.47 -4.19 2.88
N ALA A 128 -7.52 -3.86 2.00
CA ALA A 128 -7.44 -4.45 0.67
C ALA A 128 -7.29 -5.97 0.71
N GLU A 129 -6.45 -6.51 1.60
CA GLU A 129 -6.33 -7.94 1.83
C GLU A 129 -7.65 -8.56 2.31
N TYR A 130 -8.27 -7.97 3.32
CA TYR A 130 -9.51 -8.47 3.88
C TYR A 130 -10.64 -8.58 2.84
N GLU A 131 -10.80 -7.55 2.00
CA GLU A 131 -11.80 -7.54 0.93
C GLU A 131 -11.57 -8.65 -0.11
N VAL A 132 -10.31 -8.81 -0.55
CA VAL A 132 -9.93 -9.88 -1.49
C VAL A 132 -10.16 -11.26 -0.85
N LEU A 133 -9.74 -11.45 0.39
CA LEU A 133 -9.91 -12.71 1.12
C LEU A 133 -11.39 -13.07 1.31
N SER A 134 -12.22 -12.09 1.68
CA SER A 134 -13.67 -12.26 1.85
C SER A 134 -14.34 -12.70 0.54
N GLY A 135 -13.95 -12.08 -0.58
CA GLY A 135 -14.40 -12.49 -1.92
C GLY A 135 -14.02 -13.93 -2.24
N LEU A 136 -12.76 -14.34 -1.98
CA LEU A 136 -12.28 -15.71 -2.21
C LEU A 136 -13.01 -16.74 -1.34
N VAL A 137 -13.22 -16.45 -0.06
CA VAL A 137 -13.98 -17.33 0.85
C VAL A 137 -15.42 -17.52 0.36
N THR A 138 -16.03 -16.48 -0.19
CA THR A 138 -17.38 -16.56 -0.76
C THR A 138 -17.40 -17.42 -2.02
N ALA A 139 -16.43 -17.23 -2.92
CA ALA A 139 -16.34 -17.98 -4.17
C ALA A 139 -16.07 -19.48 -3.97
N GLN A 140 -15.32 -19.86 -2.93
CA GLN A 140 -15.03 -21.27 -2.61
C GLN A 140 -16.22 -22.04 -2.02
N LYS A 141 -17.28 -21.37 -1.58
CA LYS A 141 -18.50 -22.01 -1.05
C LYS A 141 -19.47 -22.47 -2.15
N THR A 142 -19.05 -22.40 -3.40
CA THR A 142 -19.78 -22.88 -4.59
C THR A 142 -19.18 -24.18 -5.07
#